data_AF-A0AAT9W9M1-F1
#
_entry.id   AF-A0AAT9W9M1-F1
#
_cell.length_a   1.000
_cell.length_b   1.000
_cell.length_c   1.000
_cell.angle_alpha   90.00
_cell.angle_beta   90.00
_cell.angle_gamma   90.00
#
_symmetry.space_group_name_H-M   'P 1'
#
loop_
_entity.id
_entity.type
_entity.pdbx_description
1 polymer ?
#
loop_
_entity_poly.entity_id
_entity_poly.type
_entity_poly.pdbx_seq_one_letter_code
_entity_poly.pdbx_strand_id
1 'polypeptide(L)'
;MESLTVYGYRLGNDHEVEFVPCKKRLINHAAPGNSEYLRTTMANLLAYLLEHAVGNVVADKTLQIQVWENNGLSCSSQRLWQVMNNLKRKLATFDLPEEFILRVGGKGYLIPEEKVLQLFCRNTFFHRDDLAASQRVVR
;
A
#
# COMPACT_ATOMS: atom_id res chain seq x y z
N MET A 1 -7.95 27.76 -4.45
CA MET A 1 -6.76 26.89 -4.47
C MET A 1 -7.21 25.50 -4.89
N GLU A 2 -6.54 24.89 -5.86
CA GLU A 2 -6.82 23.51 -6.25
C GLU A 2 -6.32 22.56 -5.15
N SER A 3 -7.17 21.63 -4.71
CA SER A 3 -6.79 20.58 -3.76
C SER A 3 -6.09 19.44 -4.50
N LEU A 4 -4.92 19.04 -4.00
CA LEU A 4 -4.20 17.86 -4.46
C LEU A 4 -4.52 16.67 -3.54
N THR A 5 -4.53 15.48 -4.10
CA THR A 5 -4.66 14.21 -3.38
C THR A 5 -3.59 13.23 -3.87
N VAL A 6 -3.13 12.34 -2.99
CA VAL A 6 -2.20 11.27 -3.35
C VAL A 6 -2.96 10.23 -4.17
N TYR A 7 -2.47 9.89 -5.36
CA TYR A 7 -3.07 8.85 -6.20
C TYR A 7 -2.20 7.61 -6.38
N GLY A 8 -0.91 7.72 -6.07
CA GLY A 8 0.06 6.66 -6.30
C GLY A 8 1.39 6.95 -5.63
N TYR A 9 2.30 5.99 -5.75
CA TYR A 9 3.62 6.04 -5.14
C TYR A 9 4.66 5.50 -6.11
N ARG A 10 5.85 6.10 -6.14
CA ARG A 10 7.05 5.51 -6.76
C ARG A 10 7.92 4.94 -5.65
N LEU A 11 8.39 3.72 -5.83
CA LEU A 11 8.97 2.88 -4.78
C LEU A 11 10.37 2.40 -5.17
N GLY A 12 11.21 2.20 -4.16
CA GLY A 12 12.54 1.61 -4.31
C GLY A 12 13.65 2.65 -4.43
N ASN A 13 14.87 2.19 -4.70
CA ASN A 13 16.06 3.07 -4.76
C ASN A 13 15.96 4.07 -5.92
N ASP A 14 15.58 3.56 -7.09
CA ASP A 14 15.53 4.32 -8.34
C ASP A 14 14.10 4.81 -8.66
N HIS A 15 13.14 4.52 -7.77
CA HIS A 15 11.74 4.95 -7.91
C HIS A 15 11.07 4.47 -9.21
N GLU A 16 11.50 3.32 -9.73
CA GLU A 16 11.02 2.77 -11.02
C GLU A 16 9.73 1.98 -10.89
N VAL A 17 9.41 1.50 -9.68
CA VAL A 17 8.18 0.76 -9.40
C VAL A 17 7.09 1.73 -8.98
N GLU A 18 5.97 1.74 -9.69
CA GLU A 18 4.79 2.50 -9.33
C GLU A 18 3.74 1.59 -8.68
N PHE A 19 3.21 2.01 -7.54
CA PHE A 19 2.01 1.45 -6.93
C PHE A 19 0.84 2.40 -7.08
N VAL A 20 -0.27 1.91 -7.63
CA VAL A 20 -1.53 2.66 -7.78
C VAL A 20 -2.59 2.02 -6.87
N PRO A 21 -2.84 2.57 -5.66
CA PRO A 21 -3.72 1.97 -4.65
C PRO A 21 -5.15 1.68 -5.14
N CYS A 22 -5.80 2.62 -5.82
CA CYS A 22 -7.17 2.45 -6.30
C CYS A 22 -7.32 1.30 -7.31
N LYS A 23 -6.25 1.04 -8.09
CA LYS A 23 -6.18 -0.07 -9.05
C LYS A 23 -5.56 -1.33 -8.45
N LYS A 24 -5.05 -1.27 -7.20
CA LYS A 24 -4.31 -2.35 -6.53
C LYS A 24 -3.19 -2.90 -7.41
N ARG A 25 -2.51 -2.04 -8.17
CA ARG A 25 -1.61 -2.44 -9.26
C ARG A 25 -0.18 -1.97 -9.02
N LEU A 26 0.77 -2.86 -9.26
CA LEU A 26 2.20 -2.57 -9.36
C LEU A 26 2.62 -2.51 -10.82
N ILE A 27 3.52 -1.59 -11.15
CA ILE A 27 4.06 -1.39 -12.50
C ILE A 27 5.55 -1.14 -12.35
N ASN A 28 6.41 -1.96 -12.96
CA ASN A 28 7.83 -1.66 -13.05
C ASN A 28 8.08 -0.93 -14.38
N HIS A 29 8.59 0.31 -14.31
CA HIS A 29 8.86 1.13 -15.49
C HIS A 29 10.24 0.88 -16.11
N ALA A 30 11.17 0.22 -15.40
CA ALA A 30 12.43 -0.25 -15.98
C ALA A 30 12.28 -1.53 -16.80
N ALA A 31 11.24 -2.32 -16.54
CA ALA A 31 10.91 -3.54 -17.27
C ALA A 31 9.56 -3.40 -18.00
N PRO A 32 9.54 -2.91 -19.25
CA PRO A 32 8.31 -2.69 -20.01
C PRO A 32 7.40 -3.94 -20.03
N GLY A 33 6.13 -3.76 -19.64
CA GLY A 33 5.14 -4.85 -19.58
C GLY A 33 5.08 -5.59 -18.24
N ASN A 34 6.03 -5.37 -17.33
CA ASN A 34 5.98 -5.96 -15.98
C ASN A 34 4.99 -5.17 -15.10
N SER A 35 3.73 -5.61 -15.10
CA SER A 35 2.69 -5.05 -14.24
C SER A 35 1.78 -6.15 -13.71
N GLU A 36 1.37 -6.04 -12.45
CA GLU A 36 0.51 -7.05 -11.82
C GLU A 36 -0.44 -6.44 -10.78
N TYR A 37 -1.61 -7.07 -10.66
CA TYR A 37 -2.56 -6.77 -9.60
C TYR A 37 -2.20 -7.49 -8.31
N LEU A 38 -2.09 -6.74 -7.22
CA LEU A 38 -2.01 -7.29 -5.88
C LEU A 38 -3.37 -7.84 -5.44
N ARG A 39 -3.34 -8.95 -4.71
CA ARG A 39 -4.53 -9.43 -3.98
C ARG A 39 -5.00 -8.36 -3.01
N THR A 40 -6.31 -8.22 -2.82
CA THR A 40 -6.93 -7.14 -2.02
C THR A 40 -6.24 -6.90 -0.68
N THR A 41 -6.02 -7.93 0.15
CA THR A 41 -5.40 -7.74 1.47
C THR A 41 -3.94 -7.26 1.37
N MET A 42 -3.17 -7.70 0.37
CA MET A 42 -1.80 -7.22 0.15
C MET A 42 -1.80 -5.77 -0.32
N ALA A 43 -2.73 -5.39 -1.19
CA ALA A 43 -2.87 -4.02 -1.66
C ALA A 43 -3.26 -3.08 -0.51
N ASN A 44 -4.22 -3.48 0.33
CA ASN A 44 -4.62 -2.72 1.51
C ASN A 44 -3.47 -2.60 2.52
N LEU A 45 -2.71 -3.69 2.74
CA LEU A 45 -1.53 -3.67 3.61
C LEU A 45 -0.47 -2.69 3.09
N LEU A 46 -0.14 -2.76 1.80
CA LEU A 46 0.84 -1.88 1.18
C LEU A 46 0.39 -0.41 1.24
N ALA A 47 -0.87 -0.13 0.91
CA ALA A 47 -1.43 1.23 0.98
C ALA A 47 -1.33 1.80 2.40
N TYR A 48 -1.72 1.03 3.42
CA TYR A 48 -1.66 1.48 4.81
C TYR A 48 -0.22 1.73 5.29
N LEU A 49 0.72 0.87 4.88
CA LEU A 49 2.14 1.07 5.19
C LEU A 49 2.70 2.34 4.50
N LEU A 50 2.33 2.59 3.24
CA LEU A 50 2.80 3.78 2.52
C LEU A 50 2.20 5.08 3.06
N GLU A 51 1.01 5.02 3.66
CA GLU A 51 0.36 6.17 4.28
C GLU A 51 0.88 6.47 5.69
N HIS A 52 1.25 5.44 6.47
CA HIS A 52 1.50 5.59 7.91
C HIS A 52 2.85 5.07 8.40
N ALA A 53 3.54 4.22 7.64
CA ALA A 53 4.80 3.59 8.05
C ALA A 53 6.03 4.17 7.34
N VAL A 54 5.85 5.16 6.46
CA VAL A 54 6.98 5.88 5.84
C VAL A 54 7.62 6.77 6.90
N GLY A 55 8.90 6.53 7.21
CA GLY A 55 9.64 7.20 8.28
C GLY A 55 9.17 6.90 9.72
N ASN A 56 8.15 6.04 9.89
CA ASN A 56 7.48 5.81 11.16
C ASN A 56 7.21 4.33 11.40
N VAL A 57 7.21 3.90 12.67
CA VAL A 57 6.92 2.50 13.03
C VAL A 57 5.43 2.33 13.27
N VAL A 58 4.80 1.43 12.52
CA VAL A 58 3.40 1.01 12.73
C VAL A 58 3.35 -0.35 13.42
N ALA A 59 2.63 -0.42 14.53
CA ALA A 59 2.52 -1.62 15.35
C ALA A 59 1.70 -2.74 14.70
N ASP A 60 2.03 -3.99 15.04
CA ASP A 60 1.35 -5.19 14.51
C ASP A 60 -0.15 -5.16 14.77
N LYS A 61 -0.57 -4.76 15.98
CA LYS A 61 -1.98 -4.69 16.33
C LYS A 61 -2.70 -3.61 15.54
N THR A 62 -2.05 -2.48 15.26
CA THR A 62 -2.61 -1.44 14.38
C THR A 62 -2.82 -1.98 12.98
N LEU A 63 -1.84 -2.69 12.40
CA LEU A 63 -1.99 -3.30 11.09
C LEU A 63 -3.13 -4.33 11.06
N GLN A 64 -3.23 -5.19 12.08
CA GLN A 64 -4.33 -6.17 12.18
C GLN A 64 -5.69 -5.50 12.16
N ILE A 65 -5.88 -4.44 12.96
CA ILE A 65 -7.15 -3.70 13.02
C ILE A 65 -7.45 -3.03 11.69
N GLN A 66 -6.49 -2.25 11.17
CA GLN A 66 -6.76 -1.33 10.07
C GLN A 66 -6.86 -2.04 8.72
N VAL A 67 -6.08 -3.10 8.50
CA VAL A 67 -6.03 -3.81 7.22
C VAL A 67 -7.02 -4.99 7.18
N TRP A 68 -7.35 -5.59 8.33
CA TRP A 68 -8.28 -6.73 8.39
C TRP A 68 -9.59 -6.41 9.10
N GLU A 69 -9.56 -6.07 10.39
CA GLU A 69 -10.79 -5.96 11.21
C GLU A 69 -11.75 -4.90 10.65
N ASN A 70 -11.23 -3.72 10.30
CA ASN A 70 -12.00 -2.64 9.66
C ASN A 70 -12.47 -2.98 8.24
N ASN A 71 -11.94 -4.05 7.65
CA ASN A 71 -12.34 -4.59 6.34
C ASN A 71 -13.19 -5.87 6.48
N GLY A 72 -13.72 -6.15 7.68
CA GLY A 72 -14.59 -7.31 7.94
C GLY A 72 -13.87 -8.66 7.98
N LEU A 73 -12.55 -8.67 8.17
CA LEU A 73 -11.72 -9.87 8.23
C LEU A 73 -11.11 -10.03 9.64
N SER A 74 -10.79 -11.26 10.02
CA SER A 74 -10.00 -11.53 11.23
C SER A 74 -8.51 -11.70 10.89
N CYS A 75 -7.64 -11.27 11.80
CA CYS A 75 -6.20 -11.40 11.63
C CYS A 75 -5.52 -11.81 12.94
N SER A 76 -4.74 -12.89 12.90
CA SER A 76 -3.80 -13.25 13.95
C SER A 76 -2.40 -12.73 13.61
N SER A 77 -1.49 -12.71 14.58
CA SER A 77 -0.08 -12.38 14.34
C SER A 77 0.56 -13.27 13.26
N GLN A 78 0.21 -14.56 13.23
CA GLN A 78 0.69 -15.48 12.19
C GLN A 78 0.11 -15.13 10.81
N ARG A 79 -1.16 -14.70 10.75
CA ARG A 79 -1.78 -14.27 9.50
C ARG A 79 -1.14 -12.98 8.98
N LEU A 80 -0.87 -12.00 9.85
CA LEU A 80 -0.13 -10.79 9.49
C LEU A 80 1.24 -11.15 8.92
N TRP A 81 2.01 -12.00 9.62
CA TRP A 81 3.33 -12.43 9.17
C TRP A 81 3.30 -13.12 7.80
N GLN A 82 2.34 -14.03 7.56
CA GLN A 82 2.17 -14.68 6.27
C GLN A 82 1.92 -13.68 5.15
N VAL A 83 0.96 -12.76 5.33
CA VAL A 83 0.60 -11.80 4.29
C VAL A 83 1.71 -10.77 4.07
N MET A 84 2.39 -10.34 5.13
CA MET A 84 3.56 -9.46 5.04
C MET A 84 4.68 -10.09 4.22
N ASN A 85 5.02 -11.36 4.48
CA ASN A 85 6.06 -12.04 3.71
C ASN A 85 5.64 -12.33 2.27
N ASN A 86 4.36 -12.63 2.04
CA ASN A 86 3.83 -12.73 0.67
C ASN A 86 3.98 -11.38 -0.06
N LEU A 87 3.66 -10.28 0.61
CA LEU A 87 3.84 -8.92 0.08
C LEU A 87 5.31 -8.66 -0.25
N LYS A 88 6.24 -8.85 0.69
CA LYS A 88 7.68 -8.66 0.47
C LYS A 88 8.20 -9.48 -0.72
N ARG A 89 7.88 -10.78 -0.79
CA ARG A 89 8.28 -11.62 -1.92
C ARG A 89 7.71 -11.10 -3.24
N LYS A 90 6.48 -10.56 -3.22
CA LYS A 90 5.88 -10.00 -4.41
C LYS A 90 6.56 -8.70 -4.85
N LEU A 91 6.91 -7.83 -3.90
CA LEU A 91 7.68 -6.61 -4.17
C LEU A 91 9.07 -6.94 -4.73
N ALA A 92 9.72 -7.99 -4.23
CA ALA A 92 11.00 -8.45 -4.75
C ALA A 92 10.94 -8.88 -6.23
N THR A 93 9.80 -9.40 -6.74
CA THR A 93 9.66 -9.68 -8.18
C THR A 93 9.52 -8.42 -9.05
N PHE A 94 9.41 -7.26 -8.41
CA PHE A 94 9.41 -5.93 -9.03
C PHE A 94 10.73 -5.19 -8.74
N ASP A 95 11.79 -5.90 -8.37
CA ASP A 95 13.13 -5.35 -8.09
C ASP A 95 13.16 -4.39 -6.88
N LEU A 96 12.16 -4.45 -6.00
CA LEU A 96 12.22 -3.74 -4.72
C LEU A 96 13.16 -4.47 -3.76
N PRO A 97 14.00 -3.73 -3.02
CA PRO A 97 14.96 -4.33 -2.10
C PRO A 97 14.27 -5.01 -0.91
N GLU A 98 14.92 -6.00 -0.31
CA GLU A 98 14.37 -6.77 0.82
C GLU A 98 14.06 -5.87 2.03
N GLU A 99 14.91 -4.86 2.21
CA GLU A 99 14.80 -3.83 3.25
C GLU A 99 13.74 -2.76 2.97
N PHE A 100 13.00 -2.83 1.85
CA PHE A 100 11.94 -1.85 1.53
C PHE A 100 10.87 -1.76 2.64
N ILE A 101 10.52 -2.90 3.25
CA ILE A 101 9.67 -2.96 4.45
C ILE A 101 10.49 -3.56 5.59
N LEU A 102 10.90 -2.74 6.56
CA LEU A 102 11.70 -3.16 7.70
C LEU A 102 10.84 -3.70 8.84
N ARG A 103 11.29 -4.80 9.46
CA ARG A 103 10.74 -5.29 10.73
C ARG A 103 11.48 -4.61 11.87
N VAL A 104 10.77 -3.89 12.72
CA VAL A 104 11.32 -3.35 13.97
C VAL A 104 10.95 -4.31 15.10
N GLY A 105 11.95 -5.03 15.62
CA GLY A 105 11.77 -6.12 16.58
C GLY A 105 10.87 -5.75 17.76
N GLY A 106 9.79 -6.51 17.95
CA GLY A 106 8.80 -6.30 19.02
C GLY A 106 7.93 -5.05 18.87
N LYS A 107 8.17 -4.18 17.88
CA LYS A 107 7.47 -2.89 17.73
C LYS A 107 6.51 -2.87 16.55
N GLY A 108 6.91 -3.38 15.38
CA GLY A 108 6.08 -3.21 14.18
C GLY A 108 6.87 -3.22 12.87
N TYR A 109 6.39 -2.45 11.90
CA TYR A 109 7.00 -2.29 10.57
C TYR A 109 7.21 -0.82 10.21
N LEU A 110 8.23 -0.56 9.40
CA LEU A 110 8.60 0.77 8.90
C LEU A 110 9.02 0.66 7.43
N ILE A 111 8.76 1.69 6.64
CA ILE A 111 9.32 1.90 5.31
C ILE A 111 10.28 3.10 5.40
N PRO A 112 11.55 2.97 4.95
CA PRO A 112 12.45 4.11 4.93
C PRO A 112 11.93 5.21 4.01
N GLU A 113 11.98 6.46 4.46
CA GLU A 113 11.36 7.61 3.78
C GLU A 113 11.96 7.84 2.39
N GLU A 114 13.27 7.63 2.24
CA GLU A 114 14.01 7.81 1.00
C GLU A 114 13.66 6.81 -0.12
N LYS A 115 12.85 5.79 0.18
CA LYS A 115 12.41 4.77 -0.80
C LYS A 115 11.04 5.07 -1.41
N VAL A 116 10.41 6.17 -1.03
CA VAL A 116 9.02 6.46 -1.40
C VAL A 116 8.88 7.90 -1.90
N LEU A 117 8.39 8.05 -3.14
CA LEU A 117 7.86 9.31 -3.63
C LEU A 117 6.36 9.22 -3.77
N GLN A 118 5.65 10.18 -3.18
CA GLN A 118 4.21 10.32 -3.36
C GLN A 118 3.90 11.00 -4.70
N LEU A 119 2.92 10.45 -5.42
CA LEU A 119 2.40 11.02 -6.65
C LEU A 119 1.06 11.69 -6.37
N PHE A 120 0.95 12.97 -6.73
CA PHE A 120 -0.21 13.79 -6.49
C PHE A 120 -0.95 14.11 -7.78
N CYS A 121 -2.27 14.23 -7.68
CA CYS A 121 -3.13 14.72 -8.75
C CYS A 121 -4.16 15.69 -8.20
N ARG A 122 -4.85 16.41 -9.09
CA ARG A 122 -6.01 17.21 -8.69
C ARG A 122 -7.12 16.31 -8.17
N ASN A 123 -7.75 16.73 -7.08
CA ASN A 123 -8.82 15.97 -6.42
C ASN A 123 -10.02 15.70 -7.37
N THR A 124 -10.25 16.58 -8.34
CA THR A 124 -11.30 16.43 -9.36
C THR A 124 -11.14 15.21 -10.27
N PHE A 125 -9.96 14.58 -10.34
CA PHE A 125 -9.75 13.37 -11.13
C PHE A 125 -10.21 12.08 -10.43
N PHE A 126 -10.31 12.07 -9.10
CA PHE A 126 -10.65 10.86 -8.32
C PHE A 126 -12.09 10.83 -7.82
N HIS A 127 -12.83 11.94 -7.92
CA HIS A 127 -14.20 12.06 -7.42
C HIS A 127 -15.29 11.41 -8.30
N ARG A 128 -14.94 10.50 -9.23
CA ARG A 128 -15.93 9.83 -10.09
C ARG A 128 -16.48 8.49 -9.57
N ASP A 129 -15.86 7.86 -8.58
CA ASP A 129 -16.28 6.52 -8.13
C ASP A 129 -16.78 6.41 -6.68
N ASP A 130 -16.54 7.41 -5.80
CA ASP A 130 -17.00 7.34 -4.39
C ASP A 130 -18.49 7.70 -4.19
N LEU A 131 -19.11 8.40 -5.13
CA LEU A 131 -20.55 8.73 -5.04
C LEU A 131 -21.47 7.54 -5.39
N ALA A 132 -20.96 6.50 -6.05
CA ALA A 132 -21.75 5.31 -6.37
C ALA A 132 -21.89 4.33 -5.18
N ALA A 133 -20.98 4.40 -4.19
CA ALA A 133 -21.01 3.55 -3.01
C ALA A 133 -21.89 4.10 -1.88
N SER A 134 -21.99 5.44 -1.75
CA SER A 134 -22.81 6.08 -0.71
C SER A 134 -24.32 6.16 -1.01
N GLN A 135 -24.79 5.71 -2.18
CA GLN A 135 -26.22 5.69 -2.52
C GLN A 135 -26.90 4.31 -2.43
N ARG A 136 -26.20 3.26 -1.95
CA ARG A 136 -26.79 1.91 -1.78
C ARG A 136 -27.16 1.53 -0.35
N VAL A 137 -27.20 2.48 0.58
CA VAL A 137 -27.77 2.26 1.93
C VAL A 137 -28.88 3.26 2.17
N VAL A 138 -29.95 3.18 1.37
CA VAL A 138 -31.28 3.66 1.77
C VAL A 138 -32.31 2.70 1.19
N ARG A 139 -32.98 1.99 2.10
CA ARG A 139 -34.12 1.06 1.98
C ARG A 139 -33.78 -0.40 1.73
#